data_AF-A0A3P7NP01-F1
#
_entry.id   AF-A0A3P7NP01-F1
#
_cell.length_a   1.000
_cell.length_b   1.000
_cell.length_c   1.000
_cell.angle_alpha   90.00
_cell.angle_beta   90.00
_cell.angle_gamma   90.00
#
_symmetry.space_group_name_H-M   'P 1'
#
loop_
_entity.id
_entity.type
_entity.pdbx_description
1 polymer ?
#
loop_
_entity_poly.entity_id
_entity_poly.type
_entity_poly.pdbx_seq_one_letter_code
_entity_poly.pdbx_strand_id
1 'polypeptide(L)'
;MCEAEDESGMLSRPVRAGSTAAEREQLRQLVEQFLFHDKTDFFSFQDLEIHGVMRFYFQESRDKVSTKCIRVSSTATTRAVIEALVDKFHPDLKMLSNPEYTLWEVHENGEERCLAPSEKPLLVQLNWHKDDREGRFLLRALTTAKVSIFA
;
A
#
# COMPACT_ATOMS: atom_id res chain seq x y z
N MET A 1 41.73 -42.41 -35.51
CA MET A 1 40.69 -43.01 -34.66
C MET A 1 39.53 -42.03 -34.71
N CYS A 2 38.45 -42.41 -35.40
CA CYS A 2 37.23 -41.61 -35.49
C CYS A 2 36.31 -42.03 -34.34
N GLU A 3 35.92 -41.08 -33.49
CA GLU A 3 34.71 -41.10 -32.66
C GLU A 3 34.24 -39.63 -32.61
N ALA A 4 33.18 -39.27 -33.32
CA ALA A 4 31.75 -39.45 -33.01
C ALA A 4 31.20 -38.24 -32.21
N GLU A 5 30.14 -37.69 -32.77
CA GLU A 5 29.17 -36.70 -32.29
C GLU A 5 28.59 -37.14 -30.92
N ASP A 6 27.91 -36.37 -30.05
CA ASP A 6 26.85 -35.39 -30.30
C ASP A 6 26.38 -34.76 -28.95
N GLU A 7 25.60 -33.69 -29.07
CA GLU A 7 24.51 -33.18 -28.23
C GLU A 7 24.70 -32.63 -26.78
N SER A 8 24.35 -31.33 -26.69
CA SER A 8 23.43 -30.71 -25.70
C SER A 8 23.93 -30.47 -24.27
N GLY A 9 24.05 -29.18 -23.91
CA GLY A 9 24.42 -28.76 -22.57
C GLY A 9 24.32 -27.25 -22.31
N MET A 10 23.10 -26.72 -22.40
CA MET A 10 22.56 -25.66 -21.52
C MET A 10 23.40 -24.39 -21.28
N LEU A 11 22.94 -23.28 -21.88
CA LEU A 11 23.27 -21.90 -21.50
C LEU A 11 23.12 -21.69 -19.99
N SER A 12 24.21 -21.86 -19.24
CA SER A 12 24.34 -21.35 -17.88
C SER A 12 25.31 -20.19 -17.91
N ARG A 13 24.79 -19.00 -18.21
CA ARG A 13 25.51 -17.76 -17.94
C ARG A 13 25.82 -17.73 -16.43
N PRO A 14 27.08 -17.45 -16.02
CA PRO A 14 27.41 -17.41 -14.60
C PRO A 14 26.56 -16.32 -13.92
N VAL A 15 25.83 -16.73 -12.88
CA VAL A 15 25.25 -15.83 -11.89
C VAL A 15 26.40 -14.97 -11.39
N ARG A 16 26.33 -13.64 -11.63
CA ARG A 16 27.29 -12.70 -11.05
C ARG A 16 27.17 -12.76 -9.54
N ALA A 17 28.06 -13.53 -8.92
CA ALA A 17 28.30 -13.52 -7.48
C ALA A 17 28.97 -12.18 -7.13
N GLY A 18 28.25 -11.36 -6.37
CA GLY A 18 28.76 -10.09 -5.90
C GLY A 18 27.73 -9.29 -5.10
N SER A 19 26.93 -9.94 -4.24
CA SER A 19 26.40 -9.23 -3.07
C SER A 19 27.36 -9.47 -1.92
N THR A 20 27.94 -8.40 -1.39
CA THR A 20 28.88 -8.50 -0.27
C THR A 20 28.16 -9.09 0.95
N ALA A 21 28.86 -9.78 1.86
CA ALA A 21 28.24 -10.27 3.10
C ALA A 21 27.56 -9.15 3.89
N ALA A 22 28.09 -7.92 3.80
CA ALA A 22 27.50 -6.71 4.37
C ALA A 22 26.17 -6.33 3.70
N GLU A 23 26.06 -6.43 2.39
CA GLU A 23 24.84 -6.13 1.64
C GLU A 23 23.73 -7.15 1.92
N ARG A 24 24.10 -8.43 2.10
CA ARG A 24 23.17 -9.48 2.55
C ARG A 24 22.67 -9.23 3.97
N GLU A 25 23.54 -8.75 4.85
CA GLU A 25 23.17 -8.40 6.24
C GLU A 25 22.29 -7.14 6.29
N GLN A 26 22.58 -6.12 5.47
CA GLN A 26 21.73 -4.94 5.35
C GLN A 26 20.34 -5.28 4.80
N LEU A 27 20.26 -6.15 3.78
CA LEU A 27 18.98 -6.65 3.28
C LEU A 27 18.25 -7.47 4.33
N ARG A 28 18.96 -8.28 5.12
CA ARG A 28 18.38 -9.03 6.24
C ARG A 28 17.80 -8.10 7.30
N GLN A 29 18.51 -7.04 7.67
CA GLN A 29 18.02 -6.04 8.62
C GLN A 29 16.80 -5.28 8.10
N LEU A 30 16.79 -4.92 6.80
CA LEU A 30 15.65 -4.28 6.16
C LEU A 30 14.42 -5.20 6.12
N VAL A 31 14.61 -6.47 5.79
CA VAL A 31 13.53 -7.48 5.79
C VAL A 31 13.07 -7.77 7.22
N GLU A 32 13.97 -7.91 8.19
CA GLU A 32 13.61 -8.10 9.60
C GLU A 32 12.88 -6.89 10.16
N GLN A 33 13.26 -5.65 9.82
CA GLN A 33 12.52 -4.45 10.19
C GLN A 33 11.12 -4.39 9.55
N PHE A 34 11.01 -4.79 8.28
CA PHE A 34 9.73 -4.84 7.57
C PHE A 34 8.80 -5.91 8.17
N LEU A 35 9.36 -7.07 8.50
CA LEU A 35 8.64 -8.17 9.14
C LEU A 35 8.32 -7.87 10.60
N PHE A 36 9.17 -7.16 11.35
CA PHE A 36 8.95 -6.85 12.76
C PHE A 36 7.81 -5.86 12.97
N HIS A 37 7.60 -4.93 12.04
CA HIS A 37 6.42 -4.06 12.06
C HIS A 37 5.13 -4.82 11.69
N ASP A 38 5.23 -5.84 10.84
CA ASP A 38 4.13 -6.76 10.50
C ASP A 38 3.94 -7.90 11.55
N LYS A 39 4.83 -8.03 12.54
CA LYS A 39 4.77 -9.04 13.64
C LYS A 39 3.95 -8.58 14.85
N THR A 40 2.85 -7.85 14.60
CA THR A 40 1.75 -7.79 15.58
C THR A 40 0.53 -8.55 15.07
N ASP A 41 0.74 -9.58 14.23
CA ASP A 41 -0.28 -10.59 13.93
C ASP A 41 0.15 -11.94 14.55
N PHE A 42 0.26 -11.97 15.88
CA PHE A 42 0.17 -13.24 16.60
C PHE A 42 -1.32 -13.60 16.63
N PHE A 43 -1.76 -14.29 15.58
CA PHE A 43 -3.11 -14.79 15.36
C PHE A 43 -3.74 -15.40 16.64
N SER A 44 -4.70 -14.69 17.24
CA SER A 44 -5.76 -15.34 18.02
C SER A 44 -6.84 -15.80 17.04
N PHE A 45 -7.03 -17.11 16.91
CA PHE A 45 -8.10 -17.75 16.14
C PHE A 45 -9.48 -17.55 16.81
N GLN A 46 -9.89 -16.31 17.10
CA GLN A 46 -11.18 -16.00 17.71
C GLN A 46 -12.00 -14.94 16.98
N ASP A 47 -11.43 -14.22 16.01
CA ASP A 47 -12.15 -13.16 15.33
C ASP A 47 -12.25 -13.51 13.84
N LEU A 48 -13.45 -13.49 13.25
CA LEU A 48 -13.68 -13.60 11.80
C LEU A 48 -13.13 -12.34 11.08
N GLU A 49 -11.86 -12.07 11.27
CA GLU A 49 -11.15 -10.91 10.78
C GLU A 49 -10.37 -11.30 9.54
N ILE A 50 -10.74 -10.68 8.41
CA ILE A 50 -10.09 -10.90 7.13
C ILE A 50 -9.12 -9.75 6.95
N HIS A 51 -7.88 -10.07 6.58
CA HIS A 51 -6.90 -9.06 6.22
C HIS A 51 -6.65 -9.09 4.72
N GLY A 52 -6.55 -7.92 4.10
CA GLY A 52 -6.23 -7.76 2.69
C GLY A 52 -5.16 -6.71 2.48
N VAL A 53 -4.35 -6.87 1.42
CA VAL A 53 -3.43 -5.81 0.97
C VAL A 53 -4.20 -4.89 0.05
N MET A 54 -4.32 -3.62 0.43
CA MET A 54 -5.04 -2.60 -0.31
C MET A 54 -4.07 -1.54 -0.83
N ARG A 55 -4.38 -1.00 -2.01
CA ARG A 55 -3.58 0.05 -2.66
C ARG A 55 -4.28 1.40 -2.53
N PHE A 56 -3.54 2.38 -2.04
CA PHE A 56 -3.98 3.75 -1.84
C PHE A 56 -3.12 4.71 -2.67
N TYR A 57 -3.77 5.69 -3.25
CA TYR A 57 -3.14 6.77 -4.00
C TYR A 57 -3.21 8.04 -3.18
N PHE A 58 -2.13 8.80 -3.15
CA PHE A 58 -2.07 10.10 -2.49
C PHE A 58 -1.67 11.16 -3.52
N GLN A 59 -2.50 12.18 -3.65
CA GLN A 59 -2.21 13.31 -4.53
C GLN A 59 -1.67 14.46 -3.68
N GLU A 60 -0.34 14.57 -3.61
CA GLU A 60 0.34 15.63 -2.86
C GLU A 60 0.29 16.96 -3.63
N SER A 61 0.31 16.89 -4.97
CA SER A 61 0.25 18.04 -5.88
C SER A 61 -0.33 17.60 -7.23
N ARG A 62 -0.65 18.54 -8.13
CA ARG A 62 -1.21 18.22 -9.46
C ARG A 62 -0.38 17.20 -10.25
N ASP A 63 0.94 17.23 -10.09
CA ASP A 63 1.87 16.36 -10.84
C ASP A 63 2.52 15.25 -10.01
N LYS A 64 2.22 15.15 -8.71
CA LYS A 64 2.85 14.17 -7.81
C LYS A 64 1.80 13.27 -7.16
N VAL A 65 1.69 12.06 -7.70
CA VAL A 65 0.89 10.98 -7.15
C VAL A 65 1.82 9.94 -6.53
N SER A 66 1.62 9.67 -5.23
CA SER A 66 2.31 8.60 -4.52
C SER A 66 1.39 7.42 -4.33
N THR A 67 1.94 6.20 -4.36
CA THR A 67 1.18 4.96 -4.17
C THR A 67 1.72 4.21 -2.98
N LYS A 68 0.83 3.77 -2.07
CA LYS A 68 1.18 2.90 -0.94
C LYS A 68 0.24 1.71 -0.89
N CYS A 69 0.82 0.54 -0.64
CA CYS A 69 0.06 -0.63 -0.28
C CYS A 69 0.20 -0.85 1.22
N ILE A 70 -0.93 -1.09 1.90
CA ILE A 70 -0.94 -1.45 3.31
C ILE A 70 -1.84 -2.65 3.53
N ARG A 71 -1.54 -3.43 4.56
CA ARG A 71 -2.44 -4.47 5.04
C ARG A 71 -3.54 -3.81 5.85
N VAL A 72 -4.79 -4.13 5.53
CA VAL A 72 -6.00 -3.58 6.15
C VAL A 72 -6.86 -4.75 6.62
N SER A 73 -7.46 -4.61 7.80
CA SER A 73 -8.41 -5.57 8.34
C SER A 73 -9.85 -5.27 7.87
N SER A 74 -10.71 -6.29 7.84
CA SER A 74 -12.16 -6.16 7.61
C SER A 74 -12.89 -5.38 8.69
N THR A 75 -12.29 -5.21 9.88
CA THR A 75 -12.83 -4.40 10.97
C THR A 75 -12.29 -2.97 10.96
N ALA A 76 -11.17 -2.73 10.27
CA ALA A 76 -10.50 -1.44 10.22
C ALA A 76 -11.40 -0.37 9.61
N THR A 77 -11.56 0.73 10.33
CA THR A 77 -12.35 1.87 9.88
C THR A 77 -11.56 2.76 8.92
N THR A 78 -12.26 3.56 8.12
CA THR A 78 -11.65 4.58 7.26
C THR A 78 -10.71 5.48 8.04
N ARG A 79 -11.11 5.89 9.25
CA ARG A 79 -10.25 6.70 10.14
C ARG A 79 -8.93 5.99 10.48
N ALA A 80 -8.99 4.73 10.92
CA ALA A 80 -7.80 3.96 11.27
C ALA A 80 -6.87 3.76 10.05
N VAL A 81 -7.46 3.52 8.87
CA VAL A 81 -6.73 3.40 7.61
C VAL A 81 -6.03 4.71 7.25
N ILE A 82 -6.71 5.86 7.39
CA ILE A 82 -6.12 7.18 7.16
C ILE A 82 -4.95 7.41 8.12
N GLU A 83 -5.13 7.17 9.42
CA GLU A 83 -4.06 7.31 10.43
C GLU A 83 -2.84 6.44 10.07
N ALA A 84 -3.06 5.17 9.70
CA ALA A 84 -1.98 4.27 9.26
C ALA A 84 -1.28 4.74 7.97
N LEU A 85 -2.01 5.33 7.02
CA LEU A 85 -1.42 5.89 5.81
C LEU A 85 -0.58 7.13 6.13
N VAL A 86 -1.10 8.06 6.94
CA VAL A 86 -0.39 9.28 7.36
C VAL A 86 0.92 8.92 8.05
N ASP A 87 0.90 7.93 8.94
CA ASP A 87 2.08 7.44 9.64
C ASP A 87 3.14 6.89 8.68
N LYS A 88 2.72 6.28 7.56
CA LYS A 88 3.61 5.76 6.52
C LYS A 88 4.08 6.81 5.51
N PHE A 89 3.31 7.86 5.27
CA PHE A 89 3.66 8.93 4.32
C PHE A 89 4.56 9.97 4.98
N HIS A 90 4.26 10.34 6.23
CA HIS A 90 4.93 11.43 6.92
C HIS A 90 4.99 11.21 8.43
N PRO A 91 5.88 10.32 8.92
CA PRO A 91 6.14 10.22 10.36
C PRO A 91 6.54 11.58 10.96
N ASP A 92 7.20 12.44 10.17
CA ASP A 92 7.69 13.76 10.59
C ASP A 92 6.64 14.90 10.50
N LEU A 93 5.52 14.73 9.78
CA LEU A 93 4.50 15.80 9.67
C LEU A 93 3.56 15.88 10.86
N LYS A 94 3.48 14.86 11.72
CA LYS A 94 2.67 14.88 12.95
C LYS A 94 2.97 16.09 13.84
N MET A 95 4.16 16.65 13.74
CA MET A 95 4.61 17.75 14.60
C MET A 95 4.33 19.16 14.05
N LEU A 96 3.98 19.32 12.77
CA LEU A 96 3.98 20.63 12.11
C LEU A 96 2.61 21.05 11.54
N SER A 97 1.72 20.10 11.30
CA SER A 97 0.32 20.39 10.93
C SER A 97 -0.45 19.06 11.02
N ASN A 98 -1.68 19.08 11.55
CA ASN A 98 -2.60 17.95 11.43
C ASN A 98 -3.54 18.24 10.25
N PRO A 99 -3.10 18.08 8.98
CA PRO A 99 -4.05 18.16 7.88
C PRO A 99 -5.09 17.05 8.08
N GLU A 100 -6.36 17.45 8.08
CA GLU A 100 -7.45 16.50 8.09
C GLU A 100 -7.49 15.83 6.71
N TYR A 101 -7.43 14.50 6.67
CA TYR A 101 -7.48 13.75 5.42
C TYR A 101 -8.83 13.08 5.25
N THR A 102 -9.24 12.92 3.99
CA THR A 102 -10.40 12.12 3.60
C THR A 102 -9.99 11.04 2.63
N LEU A 103 -10.70 9.91 2.71
CA LEU A 103 -10.51 8.78 1.83
C LEU A 103 -11.67 8.72 0.85
N TRP A 104 -11.36 8.63 -0.43
CA TRP A 104 -12.32 8.59 -1.52
C TRP A 104 -12.19 7.27 -2.26
N GLU A 105 -13.32 6.69 -2.68
CA GLU A 105 -13.32 5.71 -3.75
C GLU A 105 -13.62 6.43 -5.07
N VAL A 106 -12.87 6.08 -6.11
CA VAL A 106 -13.00 6.61 -7.46
C VAL A 106 -13.08 5.44 -8.41
N HIS A 107 -14.14 5.37 -9.19
CA HIS A 107 -14.41 4.30 -10.15
C HIS A 107 -14.08 4.75 -11.58
N GLU A 108 -13.82 3.80 -12.48
CA GLU A 108 -13.47 4.13 -13.87
C GLU A 108 -14.61 4.79 -14.65
N ASN A 109 -15.86 4.57 -14.22
CA ASN A 109 -17.05 5.23 -14.76
C ASN A 109 -17.14 6.73 -14.41
N GLY A 110 -16.19 7.26 -13.63
CA GLY A 110 -16.15 8.66 -13.19
C GLY A 110 -16.93 8.95 -11.91
N GLU A 111 -17.56 7.95 -11.29
CA GLU A 111 -18.19 8.10 -9.98
C GLU A 111 -17.10 8.18 -8.89
N GLU A 112 -17.12 9.24 -8.09
CA GLU A 112 -16.32 9.35 -6.88
C GLU A 112 -17.19 9.64 -5.65
N ARG A 113 -16.85 9.00 -4.52
CA ARG A 113 -17.48 9.34 -3.23
C ARG A 113 -16.46 9.34 -2.10
N CYS A 114 -16.69 10.20 -1.12
CA CYS A 114 -15.94 10.19 0.13
C CYS A 114 -16.48 9.06 1.02
N LEU A 115 -15.58 8.25 1.58
CA LEU A 115 -15.94 7.27 2.60
C LEU A 115 -16.15 7.99 3.94
N ALA A 116 -17.18 7.58 4.67
CA ALA A 116 -17.41 8.03 6.03
C ALA A 116 -16.31 7.49 6.97
N PRO A 117 -16.00 8.19 8.08
CA PRO A 117 -14.94 7.79 9.01
C PRO A 117 -15.12 6.39 9.62
N SER A 118 -16.37 5.91 9.72
CA SER A 118 -16.75 4.61 10.28
C SER A 118 -16.89 3.49 9.26
N GLU A 119 -16.81 3.79 7.96
CA GLU A 119 -16.85 2.76 6.92
C GLU A 119 -15.62 1.86 7.00
N LYS A 120 -15.69 0.69 6.34
CA LYS A 120 -14.65 -0.34 6.36
C LYS A 120 -14.07 -0.49 4.97
N PRO A 121 -12.93 0.17 4.64
CA PRO A 121 -12.43 0.25 3.26
C PRO A 121 -12.21 -1.12 2.61
N LEU A 122 -11.77 -2.14 3.37
CA LEU A 122 -11.60 -3.48 2.84
C LEU A 122 -12.94 -4.08 2.38
N LEU A 123 -14.01 -3.90 3.16
CA LEU A 123 -15.33 -4.39 2.77
C LEU A 123 -15.90 -3.61 1.58
N VAL A 124 -15.65 -2.30 1.52
CA VAL A 124 -16.01 -1.46 0.36
C VAL A 124 -15.35 -2.00 -0.91
N GLN A 125 -14.03 -2.26 -0.87
CA GLN A 125 -13.28 -2.82 -2.00
C GLN A 125 -13.79 -4.20 -2.43
N LEU A 126 -14.09 -5.08 -1.47
CA LEU A 126 -14.62 -6.41 -1.78
C LEU A 126 -16.02 -6.34 -2.40
N ASN A 127 -16.80 -5.29 -2.11
CA ASN A 127 -18.12 -5.11 -2.70
C ASN A 127 -18.05 -4.65 -4.16
N TRP A 128 -16.94 -4.06 -4.62
CA TRP A 128 -16.77 -3.63 -6.01
C TRP A 128 -16.95 -4.78 -7.02
N HIS A 129 -16.49 -5.99 -6.67
CA HIS A 129 -16.63 -7.19 -7.51
C HIS A 129 -18.08 -7.63 -7.74
N LYS A 130 -19.03 -7.23 -6.88
CA LYS A 130 -20.45 -7.59 -7.09
C LYS A 130 -21.08 -6.80 -8.23
N ASP A 131 -20.55 -5.61 -8.51
CA ASP A 131 -21.10 -4.67 -9.47
C ASP A 131 -20.24 -4.55 -10.74
N ASP A 132 -19.21 -5.40 -10.89
CA ASP A 132 -18.17 -5.32 -11.94
C ASP A 132 -17.51 -3.93 -12.02
N ARG A 133 -17.39 -3.28 -10.86
CA ARG A 133 -16.81 -1.93 -10.74
C ARG A 133 -15.33 -2.07 -10.45
N GLU A 134 -14.47 -1.58 -11.32
CA GLU A 134 -13.06 -1.36 -10.98
C GLU A 134 -12.88 0.05 -10.39
N GLY A 135 -12.16 0.13 -9.27
CA GLY A 135 -12.00 1.37 -8.51
C GLY A 135 -10.63 1.52 -7.88
N ARG A 136 -10.38 2.72 -7.34
CA ARG A 136 -9.15 3.09 -6.65
C ARG A 136 -9.47 3.93 -5.43
N PHE A 137 -8.70 3.75 -4.35
CA PHE A 137 -8.79 4.62 -3.19
C PHE A 137 -7.84 5.79 -3.28
N LEU A 138 -8.35 7.00 -3.08
CA LEU A 138 -7.61 8.25 -3.15
C LEU A 138 -7.67 8.97 -1.80
N LEU A 139 -6.51 9.22 -1.22
CA LEU A 139 -6.34 10.02 -0.01
C LEU A 139 -6.16 11.50 -0.39
N ARG A 140 -7.03 12.37 0.12
CA ARG A 140 -7.02 13.82 -0.13
C ARG A 140 -6.89 14.61 1.17
N ALA A 141 -6.09 15.67 1.19
CA ALA A 141 -6.02 16.60 2.31
C ALA A 141 -7.14 17.65 2.22
N LEU A 142 -7.80 17.97 3.34
CA LEU A 142 -8.85 19.01 3.40
C LEU A 142 -8.30 20.43 3.29
N THR A 143 -6.98 20.61 3.47
CA THR A 143 -6.33 21.93 3.51
C THR A 143 -6.36 22.71 2.20
N THR A 144 -6.89 22.15 1.11
CA THR A 144 -7.03 22.84 -0.19
C THR A 144 -8.42 23.46 -0.43
N ALA A 145 -9.34 23.39 0.54
CA ALA A 145 -10.72 23.91 0.38
C ALA A 145 -11.09 25.08 1.31
N LYS A 146 -10.11 25.79 1.90
CA LYS A 146 -10.37 27.03 2.68
C LYS A 146 -9.33 28.12 2.46
N VAL A 147 -9.14 28.55 1.21
CA VAL A 147 -8.72 29.94 0.91
C VAL A 147 -9.46 30.44 -0.34
N SER A 148 -10.76 30.68 -0.18
CA SER A 148 -11.48 31.73 -0.92
C SER A 148 -12.36 32.43 0.11
N ILE A 149 -11.71 33.11 1.04
CA ILE A 149 -12.34 34.00 2.01
C ILE A 149 -12.27 35.39 1.36
N PHE A 150 -13.40 35.81 0.80
CA PHE A 150 -13.79 37.18 0.42
C PHE A 150 -12.80 38.01 -0.43
N ALA A 151 -13.16 38.21 -1.70
CA ALA A 151 -12.85 39.45 -2.42
C ALA A 151 -14.06 40.39 -2.30
#